data_AF-A0A814VZB2-F1
#
_entry.id   AF-A0A814VZB2-F1
#
_cell.length_a   1.000
_cell.length_b   1.000
_cell.length_c   1.000
_cell.angle_alpha   90.00
_cell.angle_beta   90.00
_cell.angle_gamma   90.00
#
_symmetry.space_group_name_H-M   'P 1'
#
loop_
_entity.id
_entity.type
_entity.pdbx_description
1 polymer ?
#
loop_
_entity_poly.entity_id
_entity_poly.type
_entity_poly.pdbx_seq_one_letter_code
_entity_poly.pdbx_strand_id
1 'polypeptide(L)'
;GFLDGSNRQYSRTLSNEILHIFCTIPNISFHLKLAAITTYNDHIVDNIHYPHIYGICFDINTKNIRQMDFIDNGPAFRLRTVYQSANSHIASCIYSSLKGTITIEKFDIDKQFIKHYYKPLYEQYFHNDQQLLKMTSTSPEQERKSYLINMKKTILYILKYYKDISKWFDEQTHSIIYYRLNDRWITDNKKIIDDIEIE
;
A
#
# COMPACT_ATOMS: atom_id res chain seq x y z
N GLY A 1 13.44 0.91 3.30
CA GLY A 1 14.18 1.93 2.54
C GLY A 1 15.59 1.44 2.27
N PHE A 2 16.30 2.10 1.36
CA PHE A 2 17.67 1.82 0.93
C PHE A 2 18.34 3.14 0.54
N LEU A 3 19.55 3.16 -0.01
CA LEU A 3 20.13 4.38 -0.56
C LEU A 3 19.50 4.67 -1.94
N ASP A 4 18.33 5.29 -1.94
CA ASP A 4 17.45 5.41 -3.13
C ASP A 4 18.01 6.25 -4.29
N GLY A 5 19.20 6.83 -4.17
CA GLY A 5 19.87 7.59 -5.24
C GLY A 5 19.15 8.87 -5.69
N SER A 6 17.92 9.10 -5.21
CA SER A 6 17.13 10.26 -5.59
C SER A 6 17.64 11.52 -4.88
N ASN A 7 17.54 12.67 -5.56
CA ASN A 7 17.83 13.97 -4.95
C ASN A 7 16.94 14.26 -3.72
N ARG A 8 15.79 13.59 -3.61
CA ARG A 8 14.83 13.70 -2.51
C ARG A 8 15.22 12.86 -1.29
N GLN A 9 16.11 11.88 -1.46
CA GLN A 9 16.60 10.97 -0.41
C GLN A 9 15.44 10.37 0.42
N TYR A 10 14.42 9.85 -0.25
CA TYR A 10 13.16 9.44 0.38
C TYR A 10 13.34 8.54 1.60
N SER A 11 14.20 7.53 1.49
CA SER A 11 14.43 6.56 2.56
C SER A 11 15.09 7.21 3.78
N ARG A 12 16.07 8.08 3.55
CA ARG A 12 16.80 8.77 4.62
C ARG A 12 15.92 9.78 5.34
N THR A 13 15.18 10.58 4.59
CA THR A 13 14.23 11.57 5.12
C THR A 13 13.20 10.88 6.01
N LEU A 14 12.55 9.82 5.51
CA LEU A 14 11.55 9.07 6.28
C LEU A 14 12.15 8.39 7.52
N SER A 15 13.36 7.83 7.41
CA SER A 15 14.06 7.23 8.56
C SER A 15 14.32 8.24 9.67
N ASN A 16 14.79 9.43 9.32
CA ASN A 16 15.06 10.49 10.28
C ASN A 16 13.78 11.01 10.94
N GLU A 17 12.72 11.22 10.15
CA GLU A 17 11.42 11.67 10.67
C GLU A 17 10.84 10.69 11.68
N ILE A 18 10.81 9.39 11.34
CA ILE A 18 10.28 8.35 12.23
C ILE A 18 11.11 8.26 13.53
N LEU A 19 12.44 8.25 13.44
CA LEU A 19 13.30 8.20 14.62
C LEU A 19 13.16 9.46 15.48
N HIS A 20 13.06 10.64 14.87
CA HIS A 20 12.84 11.89 15.57
C HIS A 20 11.51 11.88 16.34
N ILE A 21 10.43 11.40 15.70
CA ILE A 21 9.13 11.25 16.36
C ILE A 21 9.26 10.34 17.59
N PHE A 22 9.86 9.15 17.46
CA PHE A 22 10.03 8.25 18.60
C PHE A 22 10.89 8.84 19.74
N CYS A 23 11.87 9.68 19.43
CA CYS A 23 12.69 10.36 20.44
C CYS A 23 11.99 11.53 21.13
N THR A 24 10.94 12.10 20.53
CA THR A 24 10.30 13.34 21.00
C THR A 24 8.91 13.14 21.60
N ILE A 25 8.31 11.96 21.47
CA ILE A 25 7.03 11.65 22.12
C ILE A 25 7.21 11.70 23.65
N PRO A 26 6.49 12.61 24.35
CA PRO A 26 6.61 12.74 25.79
C PRO A 26 6.01 11.54 26.51
N ASN A 27 6.58 11.20 27.68
CA ASN A 27 6.08 10.17 28.60
C ASN A 27 5.99 8.74 28.03
N ILE A 28 6.65 8.46 26.90
CA ILE A 28 6.77 7.11 26.35
C ILE A 28 8.25 6.84 26.07
N SER A 29 8.75 5.70 26.55
CA SER A 29 10.11 5.23 26.25
C SER A 29 10.07 4.14 25.19
N PHE A 30 10.82 4.33 24.10
CA PHE A 30 10.97 3.34 23.05
C PHE A 30 12.37 2.72 23.11
N HIS A 31 12.43 1.39 23.08
CA HIS A 31 13.69 0.65 22.95
C HIS A 31 13.86 0.20 21.50
N LEU A 32 14.83 0.77 20.80
CA LEU A 32 15.14 0.38 19.43
C LEU A 32 15.77 -1.02 19.40
N LYS A 33 15.00 -2.02 18.95
CA LYS A 33 15.46 -3.42 18.87
C LYS A 33 16.03 -3.81 17.51
N LEU A 34 15.52 -3.22 16.42
CA LEU A 34 15.94 -3.52 15.05
C LEU A 34 15.81 -2.25 14.20
N ALA A 35 16.87 -1.91 13.46
CA ALA A 35 16.93 -0.76 12.57
C ALA A 35 17.58 -1.14 11.22
N ALA A 36 16.97 -2.07 10.49
CA ALA A 36 17.37 -2.42 9.13
C ALA A 36 16.73 -1.45 8.12
N ILE A 37 17.21 -0.20 8.12
CA ILE A 37 16.66 0.92 7.31
C ILE A 37 17.77 1.65 6.54
N THR A 38 17.41 2.26 5.42
CA THR A 38 18.31 3.06 4.57
C THR A 38 19.64 2.35 4.32
N THR A 39 20.78 2.86 4.78
CA THR A 39 22.12 2.28 4.57
C THR A 39 22.22 0.85 5.08
N TYR A 40 21.53 0.51 6.18
CA TYR A 40 21.58 -0.83 6.77
C TYR A 40 20.71 -1.86 6.06
N ASN A 41 19.95 -1.43 5.05
CA ASN A 41 19.16 -2.30 4.20
C ASN A 41 19.55 -2.15 2.73
N ASP A 42 20.72 -1.57 2.44
CA ASP A 42 21.17 -1.27 1.08
C ASP A 42 22.17 -2.31 0.56
N HIS A 43 22.09 -2.61 -0.73
CA HIS A 43 23.15 -3.28 -1.47
C HIS A 43 23.26 -2.75 -2.89
N ILE A 44 24.40 -3.01 -3.53
CA ILE A 44 24.71 -2.52 -4.87
C ILE A 44 24.79 -3.70 -5.84
N VAL A 45 24.07 -3.61 -6.96
CA VAL A 45 24.15 -4.52 -8.11
C VAL A 45 24.38 -3.67 -9.34
N ASP A 46 25.46 -3.91 -10.09
CA ASP A 46 25.81 -3.15 -11.30
C ASP A 46 25.80 -1.62 -11.11
N ASN A 47 26.34 -1.16 -9.97
CA ASN A 47 26.35 0.25 -9.54
C ASN A 47 24.97 0.86 -9.26
N ILE A 48 23.92 0.05 -9.16
CA ILE A 48 22.58 0.46 -8.80
C ILE A 48 22.27 -0.03 -7.38
N HIS A 49 21.70 0.85 -6.56
CA HIS A 49 21.32 0.55 -5.17
C HIS A 49 19.97 -0.17 -5.09
N TYR A 50 19.86 -1.13 -4.18
CA TYR A 50 18.67 -1.95 -3.97
C TYR A 50 18.43 -2.21 -2.47
N PRO A 51 17.17 -2.32 -2.01
CA PRO A 51 16.89 -2.80 -0.67
C PRO A 51 17.12 -4.31 -0.56
N HIS A 52 17.79 -4.75 0.51
CA HIS A 52 17.90 -6.17 0.88
C HIS A 52 16.53 -6.74 1.28
N ILE A 53 15.81 -6.01 2.11
CA ILE A 53 14.52 -6.43 2.69
C ILE A 53 13.42 -5.60 2.04
N TYR A 54 12.54 -6.29 1.31
CA TYR A 54 11.34 -5.71 0.72
C TYR A 54 10.07 -5.97 1.52
N GLY A 55 10.09 -6.93 2.45
CA GLY A 55 8.92 -7.35 3.21
C GLY A 55 9.30 -8.15 4.45
N ILE A 56 8.52 -7.98 5.51
CA ILE A 56 8.71 -8.67 6.79
C ILE A 56 7.39 -9.22 7.32
N CYS A 57 7.47 -10.31 8.05
CA CYS A 57 6.38 -10.87 8.83
C CYS A 57 6.77 -10.86 10.31
N PHE A 58 5.90 -10.30 11.15
CA PHE A 58 6.00 -10.44 12.60
C PHE A 58 5.00 -11.48 13.08
N ASP A 59 5.52 -12.54 13.69
CA ASP A 59 4.72 -13.63 14.22
C ASP A 59 4.29 -13.30 15.65
N ILE A 60 2.99 -13.09 15.86
CA ILE A 60 2.45 -12.63 17.16
C ILE A 60 2.70 -13.65 18.28
N ASN A 61 2.64 -14.94 17.96
CA ASN A 61 2.75 -16.01 18.95
C ASN A 61 4.21 -16.20 19.39
N THR A 62 5.13 -16.26 18.42
CA THR A 62 6.56 -16.50 18.68
C THR A 62 7.34 -15.22 18.93
N LYS A 63 6.77 -14.06 18.62
CA LYS A 63 7.40 -12.73 18.70
C LYS A 63 8.65 -12.59 17.81
N ASN A 64 8.73 -13.39 16.74
CA ASN A 64 9.84 -13.39 15.81
C ASN A 64 9.53 -12.55 14.56
N ILE A 65 10.57 -11.88 14.05
CA ILE A 65 10.55 -11.19 12.77
C ILE A 65 11.28 -12.04 11.74
N ARG A 66 10.69 -12.21 10.56
CA ARG A 66 11.32 -12.89 9.42
C ARG A 66 11.10 -12.10 8.14
N GLN A 67 12.04 -12.19 7.19
CA GLN A 67 11.82 -11.71 5.83
C GLN A 67 10.67 -12.51 5.20
N MET A 68 9.79 -11.83 4.44
CA MET A 68 8.63 -12.47 3.83
C MET A 68 8.17 -11.71 2.59
N ASP A 69 7.76 -12.48 1.58
CA ASP A 69 7.04 -11.97 0.42
C ASP A 69 5.61 -12.49 0.41
N PHE A 70 4.65 -11.57 0.40
CA PHE A 70 3.23 -11.89 0.44
C PHE A 70 2.67 -11.99 -0.98
N ILE A 71 2.12 -13.16 -1.31
CA ILE A 71 1.43 -13.41 -2.58
C ILE A 71 -0.04 -12.96 -2.54
N ASP A 72 -0.67 -13.03 -1.37
CA ASP A 72 -2.03 -12.58 -1.11
C ASP A 72 -1.99 -11.33 -0.22
N ASN A 73 -2.46 -10.21 -0.76
CA ASN A 73 -2.49 -8.91 -0.09
C ASN A 73 -3.94 -8.46 0.26
N GLY A 74 -4.90 -9.37 0.12
CA GLY A 74 -6.31 -9.12 0.39
C GLY A 74 -6.63 -8.87 1.87
N PRO A 75 -7.91 -8.56 2.17
CA PRO A 75 -9.01 -8.37 1.22
C PRO A 75 -9.00 -6.96 0.59
N ALA A 76 -9.84 -6.75 -0.43
CA ALA A 76 -10.07 -5.44 -1.08
C ALA A 76 -8.80 -4.68 -1.46
N PHE A 77 -7.78 -5.39 -1.97
CA PHE A 77 -6.47 -4.83 -2.24
C PHE A 77 -6.57 -3.56 -3.12
N ARG A 78 -7.33 -3.62 -4.22
CA ARG A 78 -7.52 -2.49 -5.13
C ARG A 78 -8.22 -1.30 -4.47
N LEU A 79 -9.30 -1.55 -3.74
CA LEU A 79 -10.04 -0.51 -3.04
C LEU A 79 -9.14 0.22 -2.02
N ARG A 80 -8.33 -0.53 -1.28
CA ARG A 80 -7.36 0.01 -0.31
C ARG A 80 -6.22 0.77 -0.99
N THR A 81 -5.72 0.31 -2.14
CA THR A 81 -4.73 1.06 -2.94
C THR A 81 -5.29 2.40 -3.42
N VAL A 82 -6.53 2.42 -3.89
CA VAL A 82 -7.22 3.66 -4.29
C VAL A 82 -7.38 4.59 -3.08
N TYR A 83 -7.84 4.07 -1.94
CA TYR A 83 -7.97 4.85 -0.70
C TYR A 83 -6.66 5.54 -0.32
N GLN A 84 -5.55 4.79 -0.32
CA GLN A 84 -4.22 5.32 -0.01
C GLN A 84 -3.73 6.37 -1.02
N SER A 85 -4.15 6.26 -2.28
CA SER A 85 -3.77 7.19 -3.34
C SER A 85 -4.58 8.49 -3.29
N ALA A 86 -5.86 8.40 -2.89
CA ALA A 86 -6.80 9.53 -2.90
C ALA A 86 -6.74 10.38 -1.62
N ASN A 87 -6.52 9.76 -0.46
CA ASN A 87 -6.40 10.46 0.82
C ASN A 87 -4.93 10.61 1.19
N SER A 88 -4.56 11.73 1.82
CA SER A 88 -3.19 12.16 2.12
C SER A 88 -2.41 11.23 3.08
N HIS A 89 -2.12 9.99 2.63
CA HIS A 89 -1.17 9.04 3.19
C HIS A 89 -1.39 8.64 4.65
N ILE A 90 -2.59 8.84 5.22
CA ILE A 90 -2.84 8.40 6.60
C ILE A 90 -2.92 6.88 6.61
N ALA A 91 -1.92 6.25 7.24
CA ALA A 91 -1.95 4.83 7.56
C ALA A 91 -3.05 4.57 8.60
N SER A 92 -4.25 4.20 8.14
CA SER A 92 -5.36 3.86 9.03
C SER A 92 -5.20 2.45 9.59
N CYS A 93 -5.49 2.29 10.89
CA CYS A 93 -5.60 0.98 11.49
C CYS A 93 -6.92 0.35 11.03
N ILE A 94 -6.83 -0.68 10.16
CA ILE A 94 -8.00 -1.35 9.60
C ILE A 94 -8.40 -2.62 10.36
N TYR A 95 -7.61 -3.08 11.33
CA TYR A 95 -7.85 -4.35 12.02
C TYR A 95 -8.22 -4.13 13.49
N SER A 96 -9.29 -4.80 13.93
CA SER A 96 -9.66 -4.87 15.33
C SER A 96 -9.31 -6.23 15.91
N SER A 97 -8.32 -6.29 16.80
CA SER A 97 -7.98 -7.53 17.52
C SER A 97 -9.10 -8.00 18.46
N LEU A 98 -9.89 -7.06 19.00
CA LEU A 98 -11.03 -7.37 19.86
C LEU A 98 -12.16 -8.06 19.09
N LYS A 99 -12.42 -7.63 17.85
CA LYS A 99 -13.50 -8.18 17.01
C LYS A 99 -13.04 -9.28 16.07
N GLY A 100 -11.73 -9.38 15.81
CA GLY A 100 -11.19 -10.28 14.78
C GLY A 100 -11.58 -9.89 13.36
N THR A 101 -11.89 -8.61 13.11
CA THR A 101 -12.40 -8.11 11.82
C THR A 101 -11.46 -7.10 11.19
N ILE A 102 -11.46 -7.06 9.86
CA ILE A 102 -10.93 -5.92 9.09
C ILE A 102 -12.10 -5.01 8.72
N THR A 103 -11.96 -3.72 8.99
CA THR A 103 -12.95 -2.69 8.63
C THR A 103 -12.31 -1.69 7.67
N ILE A 104 -12.96 -1.51 6.52
CA ILE A 104 -12.62 -0.46 5.56
C ILE A 104 -13.71 0.59 5.66
N GLU A 105 -13.37 1.74 6.23
CA GLU A 105 -14.28 2.87 6.36
C GLU A 105 -14.60 3.49 5.00
N LYS A 106 -15.82 4.02 4.87
CA LYS A 106 -16.24 4.75 3.68
C LYS A 106 -15.32 5.93 3.44
N PHE A 107 -14.96 6.08 2.16
CA PHE A 107 -14.22 7.22 1.67
C PHE A 107 -14.81 7.67 0.35
N ASP A 108 -14.67 8.96 0.10
CA ASP A 108 -15.04 9.55 -1.17
C ASP A 108 -13.82 9.63 -2.08
N ILE A 109 -14.07 9.49 -3.38
CA ILE A 109 -13.06 9.64 -4.40
C ILE A 109 -13.36 10.93 -5.15
N ASP A 110 -12.44 11.88 -5.06
CA ASP A 110 -12.58 13.14 -5.78
C ASP A 110 -12.56 12.90 -7.30
N LYS A 111 -13.58 13.39 -8.00
CA LYS A 111 -13.66 13.34 -9.46
C LYS A 111 -12.50 14.08 -10.11
N GLN A 112 -11.96 15.13 -9.47
CA GLN A 112 -10.76 15.81 -9.95
C GLN A 112 -9.55 14.88 -9.89
N PHE A 113 -9.42 14.07 -8.84
CA PHE A 113 -8.36 13.07 -8.75
C PHE A 113 -8.44 12.05 -9.89
N ILE A 114 -9.64 11.56 -10.21
CA ILE A 114 -9.83 10.68 -11.38
C ILE A 114 -9.41 11.39 -12.68
N LYS A 115 -9.86 12.62 -12.89
CA LYS A 115 -9.62 13.38 -14.13
C LYS A 115 -8.16 13.78 -14.32
N HIS A 116 -7.45 14.11 -13.25
CA HIS A 116 -6.11 14.70 -13.32
C HIS A 116 -4.99 13.71 -13.00
N TYR A 117 -5.29 12.56 -12.37
CA TYR A 117 -4.30 11.54 -12.06
C TYR A 117 -4.54 10.25 -12.87
N TYR A 118 -5.61 9.50 -12.58
CA TYR A 118 -5.79 8.17 -13.18
C TYR A 118 -6.11 8.17 -14.67
N LYS A 119 -6.90 9.15 -15.15
CA LYS A 119 -7.22 9.25 -16.58
C LYS A 119 -5.98 9.55 -17.43
N PRO A 120 -5.13 10.54 -17.10
CA PRO A 120 -3.86 10.75 -17.79
C PRO A 120 -2.91 9.55 -17.70
N LEU A 121 -2.84 8.87 -16.54
CA LEU A 121 -2.06 7.63 -16.42
C LEU A 121 -2.49 6.58 -17.45
N TYR A 122 -3.80 6.42 -17.62
CA TYR A 122 -4.34 5.51 -18.63
C TYR A 122 -4.02 5.95 -20.05
N GLU A 123 -4.40 7.18 -20.42
CA GLU A 123 -4.33 7.68 -21.80
C GLU A 123 -2.90 7.86 -22.31
N GLN A 124 -1.94 8.18 -21.44
CA GLN A 124 -0.58 8.54 -21.85
C GLN A 124 0.45 7.43 -21.60
N TYR A 125 0.29 6.64 -20.54
CA TYR A 125 1.37 5.77 -20.05
C TYR A 125 1.00 4.29 -19.94
N PHE A 126 -0.28 3.92 -19.92
CA PHE A 126 -0.72 2.55 -19.63
C PHE A 126 -0.13 1.47 -20.55
N HIS A 127 0.07 1.80 -21.83
CA HIS A 127 0.62 0.89 -22.83
C HIS A 127 2.15 0.95 -22.96
N ASN A 128 2.82 1.72 -22.10
CA ASN A 128 4.28 1.82 -22.04
C ASN A 128 4.75 1.59 -20.59
N ASP A 129 5.14 0.35 -20.30
CA ASP A 129 5.54 -0.10 -18.97
C ASP A 129 6.67 0.74 -18.36
N GLN A 130 7.65 1.14 -19.17
CA GLN A 130 8.76 1.95 -18.70
C GLN A 130 8.31 3.35 -18.27
N GLN A 131 7.43 3.98 -19.05
CA GLN A 131 6.89 5.30 -18.70
C GLN A 131 5.91 5.22 -17.53
N LEU A 132 5.03 4.22 -17.52
CA LEU A 132 4.10 4.01 -16.41
C LEU A 132 4.86 3.82 -15.09
N LEU A 133 5.90 2.99 -15.09
CA LEU A 133 6.73 2.74 -13.92
C LEU A 133 7.40 4.04 -13.42
N LYS A 134 7.98 4.83 -14.33
CA LYS A 134 8.61 6.11 -14.01
C LYS A 134 7.62 7.13 -13.42
N MET A 135 6.37 7.12 -13.88
CA MET A 135 5.34 8.06 -13.43
C MET A 135 4.66 7.66 -12.12
N THR A 136 4.75 6.39 -11.73
CA THR A 136 4.00 5.86 -10.58
C THR A 136 4.88 5.41 -9.42
N SER A 137 6.15 5.06 -9.67
CA SER A 137 7.10 4.62 -8.65
C SER A 137 8.02 5.73 -8.16
N THR A 138 8.41 5.65 -6.87
CA THR A 138 9.47 6.49 -6.29
C THR A 138 10.88 5.96 -6.57
N SER A 139 11.00 4.68 -6.94
CA SER A 139 12.27 3.99 -7.24
C SER A 139 12.05 2.93 -8.33
N PRO A 140 11.87 3.35 -9.60
CA PRO A 140 11.45 2.49 -10.71
C PRO A 140 12.25 1.19 -10.88
N GLU A 141 13.58 1.25 -10.78
CA GLU A 141 14.46 0.10 -11.01
C GLU A 141 14.40 -0.93 -9.89
N GLN A 142 13.91 -0.53 -8.71
CA GLN A 142 13.84 -1.35 -7.51
C GLN A 142 12.44 -1.93 -7.27
N GLU A 143 11.45 -1.62 -8.10
CA GLU A 143 10.11 -2.17 -7.92
C GLU A 143 10.04 -3.67 -8.15
N ARG A 144 9.15 -4.33 -7.41
CA ARG A 144 8.89 -5.77 -7.60
C ARG A 144 8.27 -6.03 -8.97
N LYS A 145 8.47 -7.23 -9.53
CA LYS A 145 7.85 -7.66 -10.80
C LYS A 145 6.31 -7.50 -10.82
N SER A 146 5.66 -7.66 -9.67
CA SER A 146 4.22 -7.52 -9.51
C SER A 146 3.73 -6.06 -9.48
N TYR A 147 4.61 -5.08 -9.43
CA TYR A 147 4.25 -3.67 -9.31
C TYR A 147 3.41 -3.20 -10.50
N LEU A 148 3.91 -3.39 -11.72
CA LEU A 148 3.26 -2.89 -12.94
C LEU A 148 1.89 -3.54 -13.18
N ILE A 149 1.79 -4.86 -13.02
CA ILE A 149 0.50 -5.55 -13.15
C ILE A 149 -0.51 -5.02 -12.12
N ASN A 150 -0.08 -4.80 -10.87
CA ASN A 150 -0.94 -4.24 -9.84
C ASN A 150 -1.35 -2.81 -10.14
N MET A 151 -0.42 -1.98 -10.63
CA MET A 151 -0.71 -0.58 -10.99
C MET A 151 -1.70 -0.51 -12.15
N LYS A 152 -1.51 -1.31 -13.21
CA LYS A 152 -2.45 -1.40 -14.33
C LYS A 152 -3.84 -1.85 -13.89
N LYS A 153 -3.93 -2.92 -13.09
CA LYS A 153 -5.21 -3.37 -12.53
C LYS A 153 -5.87 -2.27 -11.70
N THR A 154 -5.11 -1.55 -10.86
CA THR A 154 -5.64 -0.41 -10.07
C THR A 154 -6.17 0.71 -10.98
N ILE A 155 -5.47 1.08 -12.05
CA ILE A 155 -5.93 2.10 -13.02
C ILE A 155 -7.25 1.67 -13.69
N LEU A 156 -7.33 0.44 -14.19
CA LEU A 156 -8.56 -0.07 -14.81
C LEU A 156 -9.71 -0.12 -13.81
N TYR A 157 -9.43 -0.64 -12.61
CA TYR A 157 -10.39 -0.77 -11.53
C TYR A 157 -11.03 0.57 -11.17
N ILE A 158 -10.23 1.60 -10.94
CA ILE A 158 -10.74 2.90 -10.53
C ILE A 158 -11.48 3.60 -11.66
N LEU A 159 -10.99 3.55 -12.90
CA LEU A 159 -11.67 4.16 -14.04
C LEU A 159 -13.02 3.51 -14.32
N LYS A 160 -13.13 2.20 -14.09
CA LYS A 160 -14.37 1.45 -14.27
C LYS A 160 -15.38 1.71 -13.16
N TYR A 161 -14.94 1.71 -11.90
CA TYR A 161 -15.86 1.61 -10.76
C TYR A 161 -15.95 2.85 -9.86
N TYR A 162 -15.23 3.96 -10.11
CA TYR A 162 -15.22 5.11 -9.18
C TYR A 162 -16.62 5.68 -8.85
N LYS A 163 -17.59 5.57 -9.76
CA LYS A 163 -18.97 6.05 -9.53
C LYS A 163 -19.80 5.14 -8.62
N ASP A 164 -19.39 3.88 -8.47
CA ASP A 164 -20.12 2.87 -7.74
C ASP A 164 -19.48 2.53 -6.39
N ILE A 165 -18.18 2.84 -6.20
CA ILE A 165 -17.43 2.58 -4.97
C ILE A 165 -18.19 3.05 -3.71
N SER A 166 -18.79 4.24 -3.74
CA SER A 166 -19.53 4.77 -2.58
C SER A 166 -20.77 3.95 -2.20
N LYS A 167 -21.34 3.19 -3.15
CA LYS A 167 -22.50 2.30 -2.96
C LYS A 167 -22.13 0.93 -2.41
N TRP A 168 -20.83 0.61 -2.39
CA TRP A 168 -20.33 -0.64 -1.81
C TRP A 168 -20.22 -0.58 -0.30
N PHE A 169 -20.29 0.59 0.32
CA PHE A 169 -20.28 0.70 1.78
C PHE A 169 -21.68 0.44 2.35
N ASP A 170 -21.74 -0.18 3.52
CA ASP A 170 -23.00 -0.35 4.24
C ASP A 170 -23.61 1.02 4.60
N GLU A 171 -24.94 1.15 4.48
CA GLU A 171 -25.63 2.42 4.71
C GLU A 171 -25.70 2.79 6.20
N GLN A 172 -25.69 1.80 7.09
CA GLN A 172 -25.78 2.01 8.53
C GLN A 172 -24.40 2.18 9.16
N THR A 173 -23.45 1.31 8.80
CA THR A 173 -22.11 1.32 9.40
C THR A 173 -21.09 2.15 8.63
N HIS A 174 -21.44 2.63 7.42
CA HIS A 174 -20.55 3.36 6.52
C HIS A 174 -19.19 2.68 6.32
N SER A 175 -19.19 1.35 6.24
CA SER A 175 -17.97 0.56 6.15
C SER A 175 -18.20 -0.75 5.41
N ILE A 176 -17.10 -1.41 5.07
CA ILE A 176 -17.07 -2.80 4.61
C ILE A 176 -16.34 -3.60 5.67
N ILE A 177 -16.98 -4.63 6.19
CA ILE A 177 -16.45 -5.48 7.25
C ILE A 177 -16.09 -6.84 6.66
N TYR A 178 -14.87 -7.29 6.95
CA TYR A 178 -14.38 -8.61 6.65
C TYR A 178 -14.16 -9.39 7.94
N TYR A 179 -14.56 -10.66 7.92
CA TYR A 179 -14.31 -11.62 8.99
C TYR A 179 -13.53 -12.81 8.43
N ARG A 180 -12.92 -13.59 9.33
CA ARG A 180 -12.08 -14.72 8.95
C ARG A 180 -12.89 -16.01 8.95
N LEU A 181 -12.88 -16.72 7.82
CA LEU A 181 -13.44 -18.06 7.67
C LEU A 181 -12.44 -18.94 6.92
N ASN A 182 -12.03 -20.06 7.51
CA ASN A 182 -11.09 -21.04 6.92
C ASN A 182 -9.83 -20.36 6.34
N ASP A 183 -9.18 -19.52 7.14
CA ASP A 183 -7.97 -18.76 6.76
C ASP A 183 -8.13 -17.77 5.60
N ARG A 184 -9.36 -17.42 5.24
CA ARG A 184 -9.67 -16.39 4.25
C ARG A 184 -10.46 -15.26 4.87
N TRP A 185 -10.24 -14.06 4.33
CA TRP A 185 -11.08 -12.90 4.63
C TRP A 185 -12.31 -12.94 3.72
N ILE A 186 -13.49 -12.87 4.32
CA ILE A 186 -14.76 -12.85 3.60
C ILE A 186 -15.65 -11.73 4.12
N THR A 187 -16.58 -11.29 3.27
CA THR A 187 -17.58 -10.28 3.61
C THR A 187 -18.94 -10.74 3.10
N ASP A 188 -20.01 -10.41 3.84
CA ASP A 188 -21.38 -10.67 3.41
C ASP A 188 -21.85 -9.67 2.33
N ASN A 189 -21.04 -8.64 2.08
CA ASN A 189 -21.32 -7.61 1.11
C ASN A 189 -21.12 -8.11 -0.32
N LYS A 190 -22.21 -8.49 -0.98
CA LYS A 190 -22.18 -8.99 -2.37
C LYS A 190 -21.98 -7.90 -3.44
N LYS A 191 -21.94 -6.62 -3.05
CA LYS A 191 -21.78 -5.50 -4.00
C LYS A 191 -20.32 -5.24 -4.35
N ILE A 192 -19.38 -5.66 -3.49
CA ILE A 192 -17.96 -5.36 -3.70
C ILE A 192 -17.39 -6.18 -4.85
N ILE A 193 -16.51 -5.52 -5.60
CA ILE A 193 -15.66 -6.14 -6.59
C ILE A 193 -14.24 -6.01 -6.07
N ASP A 194 -13.56 -7.12 -5.80
CA ASP A 194 -12.23 -7.10 -5.17
C ASP A 194 -11.08 -6.92 -6.16
N ASP A 195 -11.27 -7.32 -7.41
CA ASP A 195 -10.23 -7.24 -8.45
C ASP A 195 -10.81 -7.07 -9.86
N ILE A 196 -9.93 -6.85 -10.82
CA ILE A 196 -10.22 -6.76 -12.25
C ILE A 196 -9.14 -7.49 -13.04
N GLU A 197 -9.51 -8.09 -14.18
CA GLU A 197 -8.53 -8.62 -15.11
C GLU A 197 -8.04 -7.56 -16.08
N ILE A 198 -6.82 -7.74 -16.57
CA ILE A 198 -6.30 -6.96 -17.69
C ILE A 198 -6.66 -7.75 -18.95
N GLU A 199 -7.59 -7.22 -19.73
CA GLU A 199 -7.91 -7.74 -21.07
C GLU A 199 -6.80 -7.42 -22.08
#